data_AF-A0A329Z8A3-F1
#
_entry.id   AF-A0A329Z8A3-F1
#
_cell.length_a   1.000
_cell.length_b   1.000
_cell.length_c   1.000
_cell.angle_alpha   90.00
_cell.angle_beta   90.00
_cell.angle_gamma   90.00
#
_symmetry.space_group_name_H-M   'P 1'
#
loop_
_entity.id
_entity.type
_entity.pdbx_description
1 polymer ?
#
loop_
_entity_poly.entity_id
_entity_poly.type
_entity_poly.pdbx_seq_one_letter_code
_entity_poly.pdbx_strand_id
1 'polypeptide(L)' 'MIDFFFVGLQLLFIGLKLAGKIEWSWWLVLLPAILYLFFYFFLMVLIGGFLIGLGAALSTI' A
#
# COMPACT_ATOMS: atom_id res chain seq x y z
N MET A 1 -3.94 -12.45 -3.14
CA MET A 1 -4.35 -12.78 -1.75
C MET A 1 -4.21 -11.58 -0.82
N ILE A 2 -3.07 -10.89 -0.85
CA ILE A 2 -2.82 -9.69 -0.03
C ILE A 2 -3.78 -8.53 -0.34
N ASP A 3 -4.15 -8.32 -1.61
CA ASP A 3 -5.06 -7.23 -1.99
C ASP A 3 -6.44 -7.38 -1.33
N PHE A 4 -7.02 -8.59 -1.39
CA PHE A 4 -8.28 -8.91 -0.73
C PHE A 4 -8.20 -8.76 0.79
N PHE A 5 -7.06 -9.08 1.39
CA PHE A 5 -6.85 -8.92 2.83
C PHE A 5 -6.88 -7.43 3.25
N PHE A 6 -6.16 -6.56 2.52
CA PHE A 6 -6.18 -5.12 2.80
C PHE A 6 -7.55 -4.49 2.57
N VAL A 7 -8.26 -4.89 1.50
CA VAL A 7 -9.63 -4.45 1.24
C VAL A 7 -10.58 -4.89 2.36
N GLY A 8 -10.48 -6.15 2.79
CA GLY A 8 -11.27 -6.67 3.90
C GLY A 8 -11.03 -5.91 5.21
N LEU A 9 -9.77 -5.65 5.56
CA LEU A 9 -9.41 -4.82 6.71
C LEU A 9 -9.92 -3.39 6.59
N GLN A 10 -9.83 -2.79 5.40
CA GLN A 10 -10.31 -1.43 5.17
C GLN A 10 -11.82 -1.31 5.41
N LEU A 11 -12.58 -2.27 4.89
CA LEU A 11 -14.03 -2.34 5.11
C LEU A 11 -14.36 -2.60 6.59
N LEU A 12 -13.62 -3.48 7.26
CA LEU A 12 -13.80 -3.76 8.69
C LEU A 12 -13.58 -2.50 9.53
N PHE A 13 -12.47 -1.78 9.32
CA PHE A 13 -12.15 -0.59 10.12
C PHE A 13 -13.16 0.54 9.88
N ILE A 14 -13.57 0.75 8.64
CA ILE A 14 -14.63 1.72 8.31
C ILE A 14 -15.94 1.31 8.99
N GLY A 15 -16.33 0.05 8.89
CA GLY A 15 -17.55 -0.47 9.54
C GLY A 15 -17.53 -0.27 11.05
N LEU A 16 -16.42 -0.59 11.72
CA LEU A 16 -16.25 -0.38 13.16
C LEU A 16 -16.30 1.09 13.56
N LYS A 17 -15.72 1.99 12.75
CA LYS A 17 -15.74 3.44 12.99
C LYS A 17 -17.16 3.99 12.88
N LEU A 18 -17.89 3.61 11.83
CA LEU A 18 -19.27 4.03 11.61
C LEU A 18 -20.23 3.45 12.65
N ALA A 19 -19.95 2.24 13.15
CA ALA A 19 -20.72 1.61 14.23
C ALA A 19 -20.36 2.14 15.64
N GLY A 20 -19.45 3.12 15.75
CA GLY A 20 -19.03 3.70 17.04
C GLY A 20 -18.28 2.71 17.94
N LYS A 21 -17.69 1.64 17.37
CA LYS A 21 -16.93 0.63 18.14
C LYS A 21 -15.46 1.00 18.35
N ILE A 22 -14.95 1.94 17.55
CA ILE A 22 -13.59 2.49 17.69
C ILE A 22 -13.63 4.01 17.61
N GLU A 23 -12.88 4.68 18.48
CA GLU A 23 -12.78 6.15 18.50
C GLU A 23 -11.63 6.71 17.65
N TRP A 24 -10.92 5.84 16.95
CA TRP A 24 -9.75 6.18 16.14
C TRP A 24 -10.01 7.30 15.13
N SER A 25 -8.98 8.10 14.84
CA SER A 25 -9.06 9.12 13.79
C SER A 25 -9.23 8.47 12.41
N TRP A 26 -9.77 9.22 11.45
CA TRP A 26 -9.92 8.73 10.06
C TRP A 26 -8.59 8.35 9.42
N TRP A 27 -7.49 8.98 9.82
CA TRP A 27 -6.14 8.60 9.39
C TRP A 27 -5.78 7.16 9.78
N LEU A 28 -6.12 6.76 11.00
CA LEU A 28 -5.84 5.39 11.48
C LEU A 28 -6.84 4.37 10.91
N VAL A 29 -8.08 4.78 10.65
CA VAL A 29 -9.09 3.95 9.96
C VAL A 29 -8.67 3.66 8.50
N LEU A 30 -8.05 4.63 7.83
CA LEU A 30 -7.55 4.50 6.45
C LEU A 30 -6.14 3.91 6.36
N LEU A 31 -5.54 3.52 7.50
CA LEU A 31 -4.19 2.97 7.56
C LEU A 31 -3.97 1.76 6.62
N PRO A 32 -4.90 0.79 6.49
CA PRO A 32 -4.72 -0.34 5.56
C PRO A 32 -4.50 0.13 4.12
N ALA A 33 -5.33 1.06 3.61
CA ALA A 33 -5.17 1.62 2.27
C ALA A 33 -3.87 2.42 2.11
N ILE A 34 -3.51 3.23 3.12
CA ILE A 34 -2.26 4.01 3.12
C ILE A 34 -1.04 3.10 3.02
N LEU A 35 -0.99 2.04 3.84
CA LEU A 35 0.12 1.09 3.84
C LEU A 35 0.21 0.36 2.51
N TYR A 36 -0.92 -0.13 1.98
CA TYR A 36 -0.95 -0.80 0.68
C TYR A 36 -0.38 0.10 -0.44
N LEU A 37 -0.84 1.34 -0.50
CA LEU A 37 -0.40 2.30 -1.51
C LEU A 37 1.08 2.65 -1.35
N PHE A 38 1.53 2.87 -0.10
CA PHE A 38 2.93 3.14 0.20
C PHE A 38 3.84 1.98 -0.25
N PHE A 39 3.50 0.74 0.11
CA PHE A 39 4.28 -0.43 -0.29
C PHE A 39 4.28 -0.62 -1.81
N TYR A 40 3.14 -0.40 -2.47
CA TYR A 40 3.04 -0.45 -3.92
C TYR A 40 4.01 0.54 -4.57
N PHE A 41 3.96 1.82 -4.20
CA PHE A 41 4.85 2.83 -4.75
C PHE A 41 6.32 2.58 -4.42
N PHE A 42 6.61 2.17 -3.18
CA PHE A 42 7.95 1.83 -2.74
C PHE A 42 8.56 0.72 -3.60
N LEU A 43 7.82 -0.37 -3.84
CA LEU A 43 8.25 -1.47 -4.69
C LEU A 43 8.39 -1.04 -6.15
N MET A 44 7.48 -0.20 -6.64
CA MET A 44 7.51 0.31 -8.02
C MET A 44 8.79 1.13 -8.25
N VAL A 45 9.13 2.02 -7.33
CA VAL A 45 10.37 2.83 -7.39
C VAL A 45 11.61 1.96 -7.23
N LEU A 46 11.61 1.04 -6.26
CA LEU A 46 12.74 0.17 -5.99
C LEU A 46 13.07 -0.73 -7.19
N ILE A 47 12.07 -1.48 -7.66
CA ILE A 47 12.24 -2.43 -8.76
C ILE A 47 12.36 -1.68 -10.08
N GLY A 48 11.48 -0.71 -10.34
CA GLY A 48 11.53 0.09 -11.57
C GLY A 48 12.84 0.84 -11.73
N GLY A 49 13.31 1.52 -10.67
CA GLY A 49 14.59 2.20 -10.66
C GLY A 49 15.77 1.23 -10.87
N PHE A 50 15.74 0.07 -10.19
CA PHE A 50 16.75 -0.96 -10.39
C PHE A 50 16.79 -1.49 -11.83
N LEU A 51 15.63 -1.82 -12.42
CA LEU A 51 15.53 -2.34 -13.77
C LEU A 51 15.96 -1.31 -14.83
N ILE A 52 15.61 -0.04 -14.64
CA ILE A 52 16.08 1.05 -15.51
C ILE A 52 17.61 1.17 -15.43
N GLY A 53 18.17 1.18 -14.22
CA GLY A 53 19.63 1.24 -14.03
C GLY A 53 20.35 0.04 -14.64
N LEU A 54 19.81 -1.17 -14.47
CA LEU A 54 20.34 -2.39 -15.09
C LEU A 54 20.30 -2.30 -16.62
N GLY A 55 19.17 -1.86 -17.20
CA GLY A 55 19.03 -1.71 -18.64
C GLY A 55 20.03 -0.71 -19.22
N ALA A 56 20.23 0.43 -18.55
CA ALA A 56 21.24 1.41 -18.96
C ALA A 56 22.66 0.82 -18.91
N ALA A 57 23.02 0.10 -17.85
CA ALA A 57 24.34 -0.52 -17.71
C ALA A 57 24.63 -1.58 -18.77
N LEU A 58 23.64 -2.40 -19.12
CA LEU A 58 23.78 -3.44 -20.14
C LEU A 58 23.82 -2.87 -21.56
N SER A 59 23.21 -1.70 -21.80
CA SER A 59 23.22 -1.06 -23.13
C SER A 59 24.59 -0.52 -23.57
N THR A 60 25.55 -0.44 -22.64
CA THR A 60 26.91 0.08 -22.89
C THR A 60 27.97 -1.00 -23.07
N ILE A 61 27.59 -2.28 -23.03
CA ILE A 61 28.44 -3.46 -23.24
C ILE A 61 28.10 -4.08 -24.60
#